data_AF-A0A5J4U693-F1
#
_entry.id   AF-A0A5J4U693-F1
#
_cell.length_a   1.000
_cell.length_b   1.000
_cell.length_c   1.000
_cell.angle_alpha   90.00
_cell.angle_beta   90.00
_cell.angle_gamma   90.00
#
_symmetry.space_group_name_H-M   'P 1'
#
loop_
_entity.id
_entity.type
_entity.pdbx_description
1 polymer ?
#
loop_
_entity_poly.entity_id
_entity_poly.type
_entity_poly.pdbx_seq_one_letter_code
_entity_poly.pdbx_strand_id
1 'polypeptide(L)'
;IFKKYASKFAKKGCKFISEDPKILTVFQGYKYKKLDTIDYECLQMYFNLIKETIAAGDERVYEYILNWIVLLMQNLGKNLEQQSYFKKGVATVMKSIISDLTIRINEKNQPRRTAENVMNIIYVTNAEIPVQFDTDDRRHLVFACKTVHQVSEEYKEDIEYFNELSQSYTQEFYENLMTFLLERDISQFNPTLVPTTDAKKQLINVSRSPLGDAIIEYYKQFKYGIPVALANQCKPQNWQLKTYKNAMIHMCTEQSQ
;
A
#
# COMPACT_ATOMS: atom_id res chain seq x y z
N ILE A 1 -4.48 41.37 29.48
CA ILE A 1 -3.68 40.13 29.71
C ILE A 1 -3.47 39.37 28.41
N PHE A 2 -4.51 39.00 27.67
CA PHE A 2 -4.41 38.23 26.42
C PHE A 2 -3.48 38.87 25.36
N LYS A 3 -3.64 40.17 25.05
CA LYS A 3 -2.74 40.90 24.12
C LYS A 3 -1.25 40.92 24.54
N LYS A 4 -0.96 40.87 25.84
CA LYS A 4 0.42 40.90 26.38
C LYS A 4 1.12 39.53 26.23
N TYR A 5 0.36 38.45 26.14
CA TYR A 5 0.88 37.08 26.05
C TYR A 5 0.46 36.36 24.75
N ALA A 6 -0.22 37.03 23.83
CA ALA A 6 -0.71 36.44 22.59
C ALA A 6 0.40 35.77 21.77
N SER A 7 1.60 36.35 21.75
CA SER A 7 2.78 35.77 21.10
C SER A 7 3.26 34.46 21.73
N LYS A 8 2.92 34.18 22.99
CA LYS A 8 3.21 32.90 23.67
C LYS A 8 2.23 31.79 23.28
N PHE A 9 1.02 32.15 22.83
CA PHE A 9 -0.02 31.21 22.41
C PHE A 9 -0.10 31.08 20.88
N ALA A 10 0.46 32.04 20.14
CA ALA A 10 0.52 31.98 18.69
C ALA A 10 1.55 30.92 18.23
N LYS A 11 1.05 29.89 17.54
CA LYS A 11 1.86 28.91 16.83
C LYS A 11 1.99 29.32 15.36
N LYS A 12 3.16 29.11 14.76
CA LYS A 12 3.43 29.39 13.34
C LYS A 12 2.61 28.50 12.40
N GLY A 13 2.21 27.33 12.88
CA GLY A 13 1.50 26.32 12.10
C GLY A 13 1.35 25.02 12.88
N CYS A 14 0.91 23.98 12.18
CA CYS A 14 0.63 22.66 12.73
C CYS A 14 1.28 21.60 11.84
N LYS A 15 1.99 20.64 12.45
CA LYS A 15 2.60 19.48 11.78
C LYS A 15 2.28 18.20 12.53
N PHE A 16 2.39 17.05 11.87
CA PHE A 16 2.16 15.78 12.53
C PHE A 16 3.15 15.58 13.69
N ILE A 17 4.45 15.71 13.40
CA ILE A 17 5.56 15.76 14.37
C ILE A 17 6.46 16.96 14.02
N SER A 18 6.90 17.72 15.03
CA SER A 18 7.83 18.84 14.86
C SER A 18 8.65 19.09 16.12
N GLU A 19 9.95 19.34 15.93
CA GLU A 19 10.87 19.77 17.00
C GLU A 19 10.84 21.29 17.22
N ASP A 20 10.38 22.10 16.26
CA ASP A 20 10.24 23.56 16.45
C ASP A 20 9.14 23.86 17.50
N PRO A 21 9.46 24.44 18.66
CA PRO A 21 8.50 24.76 19.71
C PRO A 21 7.45 25.79 19.28
N LYS A 22 7.67 26.51 18.17
CA LYS A 22 6.71 27.44 17.58
C LYS A 22 5.71 26.75 16.65
N ILE A 23 5.91 25.49 16.29
CA ILE A 23 4.96 24.67 15.54
C ILE A 23 4.19 23.79 16.53
N LEU A 24 2.89 23.61 16.29
CA LEU A 24 2.09 22.67 17.06
C LEU A 24 2.27 21.25 16.50
N THR A 25 2.70 20.33 17.36
CA THR A 25 2.76 18.88 17.09
C THR A 25 1.40 18.26 17.42
N VAL A 26 0.80 17.56 16.46
CA VAL A 26 -0.51 16.89 16.65
C VAL A 26 -0.35 15.52 17.28
N PHE A 27 0.75 14.81 16.99
CA PHE A 27 1.00 13.49 17.56
C PHE A 27 1.33 13.58 19.06
N GLN A 28 0.56 12.88 19.89
CA GLN A 28 0.68 12.93 21.35
C GLN A 28 1.43 11.73 21.95
N GLY A 29 2.03 10.88 21.11
CA GLY A 29 2.61 9.61 21.50
C GLY A 29 1.64 8.45 21.33
N TYR A 30 2.12 7.26 21.69
CA TYR A 30 1.31 6.04 21.65
C TYR A 30 0.51 5.85 22.93
N LYS A 31 -0.63 5.18 22.81
CA LYS A 31 -1.52 4.87 23.93
C LYS A 31 -0.90 3.88 24.92
N TYR A 32 -0.17 2.89 24.42
CA TYR A 32 0.39 1.79 25.20
C TYR A 32 1.83 2.10 25.60
N LYS A 33 2.29 1.48 26.69
CA LYS A 33 3.65 1.66 27.19
C LYS A 33 4.60 0.68 26.50
N LYS A 34 5.84 1.11 26.37
CA LYS A 34 6.94 0.22 26.00
C LYS A 34 7.34 -0.62 27.22
N LEU A 35 7.52 -1.92 27.02
CA LEU A 35 7.98 -2.87 28.03
C LEU A 35 9.50 -3.07 27.91
N ASP A 36 10.13 -3.61 28.97
CA ASP A 36 11.56 -3.96 28.98
C ASP A 36 11.83 -5.30 28.27
N THR A 37 10.83 -6.20 28.27
CA THR A 37 10.89 -7.52 27.65
C THR A 37 9.59 -7.78 26.89
N ILE A 38 9.70 -8.47 25.76
CA ILE A 38 8.56 -8.87 24.93
C ILE A 38 8.16 -10.30 25.32
N ASP A 39 6.91 -10.48 25.72
CA ASP A 39 6.27 -11.79 25.75
C ASP A 39 5.72 -12.12 24.36
N TYR A 40 6.22 -13.19 23.76
CA TYR A 40 5.81 -13.67 22.44
C TYR A 40 4.61 -14.61 22.51
N GLU A 41 4.30 -15.20 23.67
CA GLU A 41 3.19 -16.14 23.81
C GLU A 41 1.86 -15.43 23.54
N CYS A 42 1.64 -14.26 24.12
CA CYS A 42 0.45 -13.46 23.86
C CYS A 42 0.35 -12.95 22.41
N LEU A 43 1.46 -12.88 21.67
CA LEU A 43 1.50 -12.44 20.27
C LEU A 43 1.31 -13.58 19.27
N GLN A 44 1.39 -14.84 19.72
CA GLN A 44 1.45 -16.00 18.84
C GLN A 44 0.22 -16.11 17.93
N MET A 45 -0.99 -15.91 18.48
CA MET A 45 -2.22 -15.96 17.68
C MET A 45 -2.25 -14.88 16.60
N TYR A 46 -1.74 -13.68 16.91
CA TYR A 46 -1.64 -12.58 15.95
C TYR A 46 -0.64 -12.89 14.82
N PHE A 47 0.55 -13.41 15.16
CA PHE A 47 1.53 -13.80 14.15
C PHE A 47 1.04 -14.97 13.29
N ASN A 48 0.37 -15.96 13.88
CA ASN A 48 -0.23 -17.07 13.14
C ASN A 48 -1.32 -16.58 12.19
N LEU A 49 -2.18 -15.65 12.62
CA LEU A 49 -3.19 -15.04 11.75
C LEU A 49 -2.53 -14.38 10.53
N ILE A 50 -1.47 -13.59 10.73
CA ILE A 50 -0.78 -12.94 9.60
C ILE A 50 -0.12 -13.99 8.71
N LYS A 51 0.57 -14.97 9.30
CA LYS A 51 1.34 -15.96 8.54
C LYS A 51 0.46 -16.92 7.75
N GLU A 52 -0.51 -17.54 8.41
CA GLU A 52 -1.29 -18.65 7.85
C GLU A 52 -2.46 -18.15 7.01
N THR A 53 -3.17 -17.13 7.51
CA THR A 53 -4.39 -16.61 6.87
C THR A 53 -4.07 -15.49 5.89
N ILE A 54 -3.37 -14.42 6.32
CA ILE A 54 -3.13 -13.24 5.48
C ILE A 54 -2.08 -13.52 4.41
N ALA A 55 -0.90 -13.99 4.80
CA ALA A 55 0.20 -14.29 3.89
C ALA A 55 0.07 -15.67 3.22
N ALA A 56 -0.96 -16.45 3.55
CA ALA A 56 -1.21 -17.78 3.00
C ALA A 56 0.01 -18.73 3.12
N GLY A 57 0.86 -18.55 4.13
CA GLY A 57 2.10 -19.28 4.33
C GLY A 57 3.30 -18.81 3.48
N ASP A 58 3.16 -17.78 2.62
CA ASP A 58 4.31 -17.20 1.91
C ASP A 58 5.14 -16.35 2.87
N GLU A 59 6.27 -16.91 3.32
CA GLU A 59 7.20 -16.26 4.26
C GLU A 59 7.67 -14.90 3.77
N ARG A 60 7.82 -14.69 2.46
CA ARG A 60 8.28 -13.40 1.90
C ARG A 60 7.22 -12.34 2.06
N VAL A 61 5.94 -12.72 1.90
CA VAL A 61 4.80 -11.81 2.09
C VAL A 61 4.63 -11.53 3.60
N TYR A 62 4.69 -12.55 4.44
CA TYR A 62 4.62 -12.42 5.90
C TYR A 62 5.68 -11.45 6.44
N GLU A 63 6.95 -11.70 6.11
CA GLU A 63 8.06 -10.85 6.53
C GLU A 63 7.94 -9.43 5.99
N TYR A 64 7.52 -9.27 4.73
CA TYR A 64 7.31 -7.93 4.18
C TYR A 64 6.20 -7.19 4.91
N ILE A 65 5.05 -7.82 5.21
CA ILE A 65 3.94 -7.20 5.93
C ILE A 65 4.40 -6.72 7.31
N LEU A 66 5.07 -7.59 8.08
CA LEU A 66 5.56 -7.24 9.41
C LEU A 66 6.57 -6.10 9.36
N ASN A 67 7.60 -6.22 8.52
CA ASN A 67 8.64 -5.21 8.42
C ASN A 67 8.09 -3.88 7.88
N TRP A 68 7.08 -3.91 7.02
CA TRP A 68 6.39 -2.70 6.56
C TRP A 68 5.62 -2.03 7.70
N ILE A 69 4.84 -2.76 8.51
CA ILE A 69 4.13 -2.19 9.67
C ILE A 69 5.14 -1.61 10.69
N VAL A 70 6.23 -2.33 10.93
CA VAL A 70 7.34 -1.89 11.81
C VAL A 70 7.95 -0.60 11.29
N LEU A 71 8.22 -0.50 9.99
CA LEU A 71 8.73 0.72 9.35
C LEU A 71 7.78 1.91 9.59
N LEU A 72 6.46 1.71 9.49
CA LEU A 72 5.47 2.76 9.74
C LEU A 72 5.49 3.23 11.19
N MET A 73 5.61 2.29 12.13
CA MET A 73 5.65 2.59 13.56
C MET A 73 6.95 3.32 13.94
N GLN A 74 8.10 2.85 13.46
CA GLN A 74 9.39 3.45 13.80
C GLN A 74 9.65 4.80 13.09
N ASN A 75 8.97 5.09 11.97
CA ASN A 75 9.16 6.30 11.19
C ASN A 75 7.94 7.23 11.11
N LEU A 76 7.10 7.25 12.16
CA LEU A 76 6.00 8.21 12.28
C LEU A 76 6.46 9.65 11.99
N GLY A 77 5.77 10.33 11.08
CA GLY A 77 6.01 11.74 10.77
C GLY A 77 7.32 12.04 10.04
N LYS A 78 8.12 11.04 9.70
CA LYS A 78 9.22 11.21 8.74
C LYS A 78 8.63 11.02 7.34
N ASN A 79 8.76 12.05 6.50
CA ASN A 79 8.50 11.88 5.08
C ASN A 79 9.41 10.76 4.58
N LEU A 80 8.83 9.67 4.09
CA LEU A 80 9.55 8.64 3.35
C LEU A 80 9.97 9.27 2.00
N GLU A 81 10.94 10.18 2.03
CA GLU A 81 11.36 11.04 0.91
C GLU A 81 11.95 10.25 -0.29
N GLN A 82 11.87 8.92 -0.34
CA GLN A 82 12.58 8.11 -1.33
C GLN A 82 11.74 7.23 -2.27
N GLN A 83 10.41 7.37 -2.35
CA GLN A 83 9.65 6.66 -3.39
C GLN A 83 8.55 7.50 -4.06
N SER A 84 8.95 8.60 -4.69
CA SER A 84 8.10 9.28 -5.68
C SER A 84 8.33 8.70 -7.08
N TYR A 85 7.31 8.04 -7.66
CA TYR A 85 7.27 7.68 -9.09
C TYR A 85 5.91 8.07 -9.71
N PHE A 86 5.96 8.88 -10.77
CA PHE A 86 4.87 9.66 -11.39
C PHE A 86 4.05 8.96 -12.52
N LYS A 87 2.85 9.56 -12.80
CA LYS A 87 1.92 9.56 -14.00
C LYS A 87 0.57 8.78 -13.85
N LYS A 88 -0.57 9.49 -13.76
CA LYS A 88 -1.59 10.12 -14.68
C LYS A 88 -2.84 9.25 -15.06
N GLY A 89 -4.06 9.79 -14.80
CA GLY A 89 -5.42 9.18 -14.89
C GLY A 89 -5.97 8.58 -13.57
N VAL A 90 -7.27 8.72 -13.19
CA VAL A 90 -7.96 8.45 -11.86
C VAL A 90 -7.26 7.53 -10.83
N ALA A 91 -6.62 6.43 -11.25
CA ALA A 91 -5.56 5.75 -10.49
C ALA A 91 -4.49 6.71 -9.91
N THR A 92 -4.38 7.92 -10.43
CA THR A 92 -3.42 8.99 -10.12
C THR A 92 -3.79 9.74 -8.89
N VAL A 93 -5.07 9.84 -8.57
CA VAL A 93 -5.47 10.41 -7.28
C VAL A 93 -5.05 9.44 -6.19
N MET A 94 -5.27 8.13 -6.35
CA MET A 94 -4.78 7.13 -5.41
C MET A 94 -3.24 7.07 -5.38
N LYS A 95 -2.58 7.03 -6.55
CA LYS A 95 -1.11 7.09 -6.64
C LYS A 95 -0.57 8.35 -5.95
N SER A 96 -1.18 9.52 -6.17
CA SER A 96 -0.86 10.79 -5.53
C SER A 96 -1.08 10.73 -4.02
N ILE A 97 -2.19 10.16 -3.54
CA ILE A 97 -2.42 9.97 -2.10
C ILE A 97 -1.36 9.04 -1.49
N ILE A 98 -0.84 8.07 -2.24
CA ILE A 98 0.21 7.17 -1.75
C ILE A 98 1.59 7.83 -1.82
N SER A 99 1.88 8.62 -2.86
CA SER A 99 3.24 9.12 -3.14
C SER A 99 3.51 10.58 -2.82
N ASP A 100 2.49 11.43 -2.74
CA ASP A 100 2.69 12.86 -2.59
C ASP A 100 2.98 13.21 -1.14
N LEU A 101 3.95 14.10 -0.91
CA LEU A 101 4.35 14.57 0.41
C LEU A 101 3.27 15.42 1.12
N THR A 102 2.30 15.93 0.36
CA THR A 102 1.25 16.79 0.90
C THR A 102 -0.11 16.45 0.31
N ILE A 103 -1.14 16.53 1.14
CA ILE A 103 -2.54 16.33 0.75
C ILE A 103 -3.33 17.63 0.92
N ARG A 104 -4.23 17.91 -0.03
CA ARG A 104 -5.15 19.05 0.03
C ARG A 104 -6.45 18.59 0.69
N ILE A 105 -6.70 19.06 1.92
CA ILE A 105 -7.87 18.72 2.71
C ILE A 105 -8.94 19.79 2.51
N ASN A 106 -10.13 19.35 2.12
CA ASN A 106 -11.31 20.20 1.92
C ASN A 106 -12.46 19.69 2.79
N GLU A 107 -12.39 19.96 4.09
CA GLU A 107 -13.38 19.54 5.07
C GLU A 107 -14.64 20.40 5.01
N LYS A 108 -15.81 19.80 5.24
CA LYS A 108 -17.09 20.52 5.16
C LYS A 108 -17.13 21.63 6.21
N ASN A 109 -17.55 22.82 5.79
CA ASN A 109 -17.62 24.02 6.64
C ASN A 109 -16.27 24.49 7.20
N GLN A 110 -15.14 24.06 6.62
CA GLN A 110 -13.81 24.52 7.00
C GLN A 110 -13.08 25.13 5.78
N PRO A 111 -12.19 26.11 5.99
CA PRO A 111 -11.32 26.57 4.93
C PRO A 111 -10.43 25.44 4.41
N ARG A 112 -10.28 25.39 3.08
CA ARG A 112 -9.36 24.46 2.43
C ARG A 112 -7.94 24.66 2.97
N ARG A 113 -7.27 23.56 3.31
CA ARG A 113 -5.88 23.58 3.81
C ARG A 113 -5.02 22.52 3.12
N THR A 114 -3.73 22.78 3.04
CA THR A 114 -2.74 21.77 2.65
C THR A 114 -2.09 21.24 3.93
N ALA A 115 -1.94 19.93 4.02
CA ALA A 115 -1.28 19.27 5.13
C ALA A 115 -0.22 18.30 4.60
N GLU A 116 0.74 17.95 5.48
CA GLU A 116 1.66 16.84 5.24
C GLU A 116 0.89 15.53 5.07
N ASN A 117 1.33 14.69 4.15
CA ASN A 117 0.76 13.39 3.94
C ASN A 117 1.50 12.35 4.76
N VAL A 118 0.83 11.82 5.77
CA VAL A 118 1.33 10.73 6.64
C VAL A 118 0.53 9.44 6.43
N MET A 119 -0.21 9.34 5.32
CA MET A 119 -1.12 8.24 5.05
C MET A 119 -0.39 7.01 4.51
N ASN A 120 -0.78 5.85 5.03
CA ASN A 120 -0.46 4.54 4.45
C ASN A 120 -1.79 3.79 4.29
N ILE A 121 -1.93 3.01 3.21
CA ILE A 121 -3.24 2.44 2.83
C ILE A 121 -3.15 0.93 2.76
N ILE A 122 -4.10 0.26 3.39
CA ILE A 122 -4.37 -1.17 3.24
C ILE A 122 -5.74 -1.30 2.59
N TYR A 123 -5.81 -2.05 1.49
CA TYR A 123 -7.06 -2.36 0.81
C TYR A 123 -7.49 -3.79 1.15
N VAL A 124 -8.75 -3.96 1.53
CA VAL A 124 -9.37 -5.28 1.74
C VAL A 124 -10.62 -5.33 0.88
N THR A 125 -10.76 -6.40 0.10
CA THR A 125 -11.82 -6.52 -0.91
C THR A 125 -12.11 -7.97 -1.21
N ASN A 126 -13.39 -8.26 -1.45
CA ASN A 126 -13.86 -9.56 -1.93
C ASN A 126 -14.08 -9.57 -3.45
N ALA A 127 -13.89 -8.42 -4.12
CA ALA A 127 -14.03 -8.32 -5.57
C ALA A 127 -12.84 -8.94 -6.29
N GLU A 128 -13.08 -9.68 -7.37
CA GLU A 128 -12.05 -10.36 -8.15
C GLU A 128 -11.03 -9.38 -8.79
N ILE A 129 -11.49 -8.19 -9.20
CA ILE A 129 -10.65 -7.17 -9.82
C ILE A 129 -10.91 -5.82 -9.13
N PRO A 130 -10.26 -5.56 -7.99
CA PRO A 130 -10.56 -4.37 -7.19
C PRO A 130 -9.89 -3.09 -7.72
N VAL A 131 -8.71 -3.24 -8.35
CA VAL A 131 -7.85 -2.13 -8.79
C VAL A 131 -7.15 -2.52 -10.09
N GLN A 132 -7.01 -1.56 -11.01
CA GLN A 132 -6.22 -1.71 -12.23
C GLN A 132 -4.74 -1.42 -11.95
N PHE A 133 -3.85 -2.31 -12.37
CA PHE A 133 -2.41 -2.17 -12.20
C PHE A 133 -1.68 -1.95 -13.52
N ASP A 134 -0.63 -1.12 -13.48
CA ASP A 134 0.32 -1.01 -14.57
C ASP A 134 1.27 -2.22 -14.58
N THR A 135 1.87 -2.51 -15.73
CA THR A 135 2.80 -3.64 -15.89
C THR A 135 4.07 -3.53 -15.05
N ASP A 136 4.47 -2.31 -14.68
CA ASP A 136 5.65 -2.02 -13.88
C ASP A 136 5.31 -1.56 -12.45
N ASP A 137 4.11 -1.88 -11.93
CA ASP A 137 3.72 -1.48 -10.59
C ASP A 137 4.66 -2.05 -9.52
N ARG A 138 5.35 -1.13 -8.85
CA ARG A 138 6.30 -1.41 -7.76
C ARG A 138 5.79 -0.93 -6.39
N ARG A 139 4.53 -0.51 -6.29
CA ARG A 139 3.97 0.15 -5.10
C ARG A 139 3.06 -0.75 -4.28
N HIS A 140 2.34 -1.64 -4.96
CA HIS A 140 1.29 -2.42 -4.31
C HIS A 140 1.78 -3.83 -4.03
N LEU A 141 1.78 -4.20 -2.76
CA LEU A 141 1.76 -5.59 -2.38
C LEU A 141 0.33 -6.10 -2.57
N VAL A 142 0.18 -7.16 -3.36
CA VAL A 142 -1.10 -7.81 -3.62
C VAL A 142 -0.93 -9.28 -3.27
N PHE A 143 -1.86 -9.86 -2.54
CA PHE A 143 -1.91 -11.29 -2.26
C PHE A 143 -3.36 -11.68 -2.01
N ALA A 144 -3.66 -12.95 -2.25
CA ALA A 144 -4.93 -13.53 -1.87
C ALA A 144 -4.76 -14.17 -0.49
N CYS A 145 -5.62 -13.80 0.46
CA CYS A 145 -5.65 -14.45 1.76
C CYS A 145 -6.12 -15.90 1.59
N LYS A 146 -5.59 -16.80 2.43
CA LYS A 146 -6.06 -18.17 2.52
C LYS A 146 -7.22 -18.23 3.52
N THR A 147 -8.32 -18.85 3.14
CA THR A 147 -9.36 -19.24 4.10
C THR A 147 -8.85 -20.41 4.92
N VAL A 148 -8.35 -20.13 6.12
CA VAL A 148 -7.94 -21.15 7.09
C VAL A 148 -9.09 -21.49 8.03
N HIS A 149 -9.90 -20.49 8.39
CA HIS A 149 -11.07 -20.61 9.24
C HIS A 149 -12.30 -20.09 8.49
N GLN A 150 -13.40 -20.85 8.49
CA GLN A 150 -14.67 -20.51 7.87
C GLN A 150 -15.81 -20.63 8.88
N VAL A 151 -16.39 -19.50 9.28
CA VAL A 151 -17.57 -19.50 10.15
C VAL A 151 -18.78 -20.02 9.37
N SER A 152 -19.13 -21.28 9.60
CA SER A 152 -20.36 -21.93 9.13
C SER A 152 -20.96 -22.81 10.24
N GLU A 153 -22.20 -23.27 10.07
CA GLU A 153 -22.81 -24.21 11.03
C GLU A 153 -22.04 -25.54 11.17
N GLU A 154 -21.24 -25.89 10.16
CA GLU A 154 -20.46 -27.13 10.07
C GLU A 154 -19.08 -27.02 10.74
N TYR A 155 -18.55 -25.80 10.92
CA TYR A 155 -17.20 -25.55 11.46
C TYR A 155 -17.27 -24.72 12.75
N LYS A 156 -17.86 -25.30 13.81
CA LYS A 156 -17.99 -24.64 15.13
C LYS A 156 -16.65 -24.31 15.79
N GLU A 157 -15.61 -25.10 15.53
CA GLU A 157 -14.25 -24.89 16.06
C GLU A 157 -13.64 -23.57 15.56
N ASP A 158 -14.01 -23.11 14.36
CA ASP A 158 -13.57 -21.82 13.83
C ASP A 158 -14.21 -20.62 14.57
N ILE A 159 -15.43 -20.81 15.10
CA ILE A 159 -16.09 -19.80 15.94
C ILE A 159 -15.32 -19.67 17.26
N GLU A 160 -14.87 -20.78 17.85
CA GLU A 160 -14.08 -20.78 19.08
C GLU A 160 -12.73 -20.09 18.86
N TYR A 161 -12.04 -20.38 17.75
CA TYR A 161 -10.81 -19.69 17.38
C TYR A 161 -10.98 -18.16 17.32
N PHE A 162 -12.01 -17.66 16.62
CA PHE A 162 -12.22 -16.21 16.52
C PHE A 162 -12.65 -15.58 17.85
N ASN A 163 -13.38 -16.31 18.69
CA ASN A 163 -13.69 -15.86 20.04
C ASN A 163 -12.42 -15.73 20.88
N GLU A 164 -11.56 -16.75 20.88
CA GLU A 164 -10.28 -16.74 21.60
C GLU A 164 -9.38 -15.61 21.08
N LEU A 165 -9.25 -15.45 19.76
CA LEU A 165 -8.49 -14.38 19.13
C LEU A 165 -9.02 -13.00 19.53
N SER A 166 -10.34 -12.82 19.60
CA SER A 166 -10.93 -11.54 20.02
C SER A 166 -10.67 -11.22 21.49
N GLN A 167 -10.61 -12.25 22.34
CA GLN A 167 -10.37 -12.13 23.77
C GLN A 167 -8.89 -11.95 24.11
N SER A 168 -7.98 -12.45 23.27
CA SER A 168 -6.53 -12.32 23.46
C SER A 168 -6.01 -10.90 23.30
N TYR A 169 -6.79 -9.99 22.71
CA TYR A 169 -6.46 -8.56 22.56
C TYR A 169 -6.60 -7.76 23.87
N THR A 170 -5.82 -8.13 24.86
CA THR A 170 -5.72 -7.47 26.18
C THR A 170 -4.79 -6.24 26.13
N GLN A 171 -4.72 -5.48 27.22
CA GLN A 171 -3.74 -4.39 27.35
C GLN A 171 -2.30 -4.93 27.22
N GLU A 172 -2.02 -6.07 27.84
CA GLU A 172 -0.72 -6.76 27.78
C GLU A 172 -0.35 -7.12 26.34
N PHE A 173 -1.30 -7.65 25.56
CA PHE A 173 -1.10 -7.91 24.14
C PHE A 173 -0.66 -6.65 23.38
N TYR A 174 -1.34 -5.51 23.58
CA TYR A 174 -1.01 -4.27 22.87
C TYR A 174 0.32 -3.67 23.32
N GLU A 175 0.69 -3.77 24.60
CA GLU A 175 1.99 -3.32 25.12
C GLU A 175 3.13 -4.17 24.56
N ASN A 176 2.96 -5.51 24.49
CA ASN A 176 3.91 -6.42 23.85
C ASN A 176 4.02 -6.18 22.35
N LEU A 177 2.88 -6.04 21.64
CA LEU A 177 2.86 -5.78 20.20
C LEU A 177 3.55 -4.45 19.89
N MET A 178 3.25 -3.40 20.65
CA MET A 178 3.90 -2.10 20.48
C MET A 178 5.40 -2.20 20.72
N THR A 179 5.82 -2.89 21.78
CA THR A 179 7.25 -3.08 22.10
C THR A 179 7.96 -3.82 20.96
N PHE A 180 7.37 -4.92 20.48
CA PHE A 180 7.85 -5.65 19.31
C PHE A 180 7.99 -4.76 18.07
N LEU A 181 6.94 -3.99 17.73
CA LEU A 181 6.96 -3.12 16.54
C LEU A 181 7.99 -2.00 16.66
N LEU A 182 8.31 -1.52 17.86
CA LEU A 182 9.30 -0.46 18.06
C LEU A 182 10.74 -0.98 18.16
N GLU A 183 10.95 -2.24 18.53
CA GLU A 183 12.27 -2.82 18.76
C GLU A 183 12.76 -3.74 17.65
N ARG A 184 11.86 -4.26 16.79
CA ARG A 184 12.26 -5.14 15.69
C ARG A 184 13.28 -4.44 14.78
N ASP A 185 14.41 -5.10 14.55
CA ASP A 185 15.41 -4.62 13.60
C ASP A 185 14.90 -4.74 12.16
N ILE A 186 14.92 -3.61 11.45
CA ILE A 186 14.56 -3.51 10.04
C ILE A 186 15.69 -2.85 9.23
N SER A 187 16.93 -2.86 9.74
CA SER A 187 18.10 -2.27 9.09
C SER A 187 18.35 -2.80 7.66
N GLN A 188 18.02 -4.07 7.41
CA GLN A 188 18.13 -4.72 6.10
C GLN A 188 16.84 -4.65 5.27
N PHE A 189 15.75 -4.13 5.83
CA PHE A 189 14.47 -4.08 5.15
C PHE A 189 14.44 -2.95 4.12
N ASN A 190 14.16 -3.30 2.87
CA ASN A 190 13.95 -2.33 1.82
C ASN A 190 12.48 -2.32 1.38
N PRO A 191 11.68 -1.29 1.73
CA PRO A 191 10.28 -1.19 1.34
C PRO A 191 10.09 -1.03 -0.17
N THR A 192 11.15 -0.72 -0.94
CA THR A 192 11.05 -0.62 -2.39
C THR A 192 10.93 -1.99 -3.08
N LEU A 193 11.34 -3.06 -2.38
CA LEU A 193 11.38 -4.41 -2.90
C LEU A 193 10.09 -5.16 -2.57
N VAL A 194 8.99 -4.71 -3.18
CA VAL A 194 7.68 -5.33 -3.00
C VAL A 194 7.68 -6.75 -3.62
N PRO A 195 7.34 -7.80 -2.84
CA PRO A 195 7.23 -9.16 -3.37
C PRO A 195 6.24 -9.26 -4.53
N THR A 196 6.65 -9.96 -5.59
CA THR A 196 5.77 -10.26 -6.73
C THR A 196 5.09 -11.61 -6.49
N THR A 197 3.80 -11.56 -6.16
CA THR A 197 2.95 -12.73 -5.93
C THR A 197 2.22 -13.15 -7.22
N ASP A 198 1.64 -14.35 -7.23
CA ASP A 198 0.84 -14.80 -8.38
C ASP A 198 -0.47 -14.02 -8.53
N ALA A 199 -1.10 -13.64 -7.41
CA ALA A 199 -2.26 -12.74 -7.42
C ALA A 199 -1.92 -11.40 -8.09
N LYS A 200 -0.75 -10.82 -7.78
CA LYS A 200 -0.27 -9.59 -8.43
C LYS A 200 -0.09 -9.79 -9.93
N LYS A 201 0.57 -10.88 -10.36
CA LYS A 201 0.78 -11.19 -11.78
C LYS A 201 -0.54 -11.35 -12.53
N GLN A 202 -1.52 -12.02 -11.92
CA GLN A 202 -2.85 -12.20 -12.50
C GLN A 202 -3.57 -10.87 -12.69
N LEU A 203 -3.59 -10.00 -11.67
CA LEU A 203 -4.22 -8.68 -11.79
C LEU A 203 -3.53 -7.77 -12.81
N ILE A 204 -2.20 -7.81 -12.89
CA ILE A 204 -1.45 -7.09 -13.95
C ILE A 204 -1.82 -7.63 -15.33
N ASN A 205 -1.96 -8.95 -15.47
CA ASN A 205 -2.33 -9.57 -16.73
C ASN A 205 -3.74 -9.15 -17.17
N VAL A 206 -4.70 -9.15 -16.25
CA VAL A 206 -6.10 -8.75 -16.51
C VAL A 206 -6.23 -7.23 -16.72
N SER A 207 -5.35 -6.43 -16.11
CA SER A 207 -5.30 -4.98 -16.31
C SER A 207 -4.62 -4.57 -17.62
N ARG A 208 -4.02 -5.51 -18.37
CA ARG A 208 -3.29 -5.20 -19.60
C ARG A 208 -4.24 -4.65 -20.66
N SER A 209 -3.73 -3.69 -21.44
CA SER A 209 -4.48 -3.18 -22.57
C SER A 209 -4.60 -4.24 -23.68
N PRO A 210 -5.69 -4.22 -24.48
CA PRO A 210 -5.84 -5.09 -25.65
C PRO A 210 -4.68 -4.98 -26.66
N LEU A 211 -4.03 -3.82 -26.71
CA LEU A 211 -2.81 -3.64 -27.51
C LEU A 211 -1.63 -4.42 -26.93
N GLY A 212 -1.46 -4.41 -25.61
CA GLY A 212 -0.43 -5.20 -24.93
C GLY A 212 -0.63 -6.71 -25.15
N ASP A 213 -1.87 -7.19 -25.17
CA ASP A 213 -2.17 -8.59 -25.47
C ASP A 213 -1.79 -8.95 -26.91
N ALA A 214 -2.13 -8.11 -27.88
CA ALA A 214 -1.71 -8.30 -29.27
C ALA A 214 -0.17 -8.32 -29.42
N ILE A 215 0.55 -7.45 -28.71
CA ILE A 215 2.02 -7.44 -28.74
C ILE A 215 2.59 -8.74 -28.17
N ILE A 216 2.00 -9.30 -27.11
CA ILE A 216 2.45 -10.55 -26.50
C ILE A 216 2.16 -11.74 -27.42
N GLU A 217 0.96 -11.81 -27.99
CA GLU A 217 0.55 -12.87 -28.92
C GLU A 217 1.50 -12.94 -30.13
N TYR A 218 1.84 -11.77 -30.69
CA TYR A 218 2.73 -11.66 -31.86
C TYR A 218 4.17 -11.26 -31.49
N TYR A 219 4.61 -11.51 -30.25
CA TYR A 219 5.87 -10.99 -29.69
C TYR A 219 7.09 -11.26 -30.59
N LYS A 220 7.20 -12.48 -31.13
CA LYS A 220 8.31 -12.83 -32.03
C LYS A 220 8.32 -11.96 -33.29
N GLN A 221 7.16 -11.70 -33.89
CA GLN A 221 7.05 -10.89 -35.10
C GLN A 221 7.37 -9.42 -34.80
N PHE A 222 6.88 -8.90 -33.68
CA PHE A 222 7.24 -7.55 -33.22
C PHE A 222 8.74 -7.42 -32.91
N LYS A 223 9.35 -8.43 -32.28
CA LYS A 223 10.79 -8.44 -31.94
C LYS A 223 11.70 -8.46 -33.18
N TYR A 224 11.36 -9.24 -34.19
CA TYR A 224 12.17 -9.39 -35.41
C TYR A 224 11.79 -8.42 -36.54
N GLY A 225 10.83 -7.54 -36.31
CA GLY A 225 10.33 -6.59 -37.29
C GLY A 225 9.13 -7.14 -38.06
N ILE A 226 7.95 -6.60 -37.78
CA ILE A 226 6.70 -6.93 -38.47
C ILE A 226 6.40 -5.86 -39.52
N PRO A 227 6.04 -6.23 -40.77
CA PRO A 227 5.56 -5.28 -41.75
C PRO A 227 4.34 -4.50 -41.23
N VAL A 228 4.29 -3.19 -41.49
CA VAL A 228 3.20 -2.30 -41.01
C VAL A 228 1.82 -2.80 -41.41
N ALA A 229 1.70 -3.43 -42.59
CA ALA A 229 0.45 -4.03 -43.05
C ALA A 229 -0.04 -5.17 -42.13
N LEU A 230 0.86 -6.05 -41.69
CA LEU A 230 0.55 -7.16 -40.79
C LEU A 230 0.33 -6.67 -39.36
N ALA A 231 1.12 -5.69 -38.88
CA ALA A 231 0.89 -5.06 -37.58
C ALA A 231 -0.51 -4.45 -37.46
N ASN A 232 -1.02 -3.82 -38.53
CA ASN A 232 -2.37 -3.26 -38.56
C ASN A 232 -3.48 -4.34 -38.51
N GLN A 233 -3.17 -5.59 -38.87
CA GLN A 233 -4.10 -6.72 -38.79
C GLN A 233 -4.19 -7.30 -37.36
N CYS A 234 -3.15 -7.13 -36.55
CA CYS A 234 -3.15 -7.47 -35.10
C CYS A 234 -4.03 -6.53 -34.25
N LYS A 235 -4.84 -5.68 -34.88
CA LYS A 235 -5.72 -4.73 -34.21
C LYS A 235 -6.90 -5.46 -33.56
N PRO A 236 -7.24 -5.16 -32.28
CA PRO A 236 -8.48 -5.63 -31.66
C PRO A 236 -9.72 -5.33 -32.51
N GLN A 237 -10.66 -6.26 -32.60
CA GLN A 237 -11.83 -6.14 -33.48
C GLN A 237 -12.65 -4.87 -33.20
N ASN A 238 -12.77 -4.50 -31.92
CA ASN A 238 -13.53 -3.34 -31.44
C ASN A 238 -12.83 -1.97 -31.62
N TRP A 239 -11.57 -1.93 -32.09
CA TRP A 239 -10.83 -0.67 -32.23
C TRP A 239 -10.90 -0.09 -33.64
N GLN A 240 -10.90 1.23 -33.78
CA GLN A 240 -10.64 1.86 -35.08
C GLN A 240 -9.14 1.83 -35.40
N LEU A 241 -8.80 1.70 -36.68
CA LEU A 241 -7.39 1.62 -37.12
C LEU A 241 -6.57 2.86 -36.70
N LYS A 242 -7.18 4.05 -36.73
CA LYS A 242 -6.55 5.29 -36.29
C LYS A 242 -6.17 5.24 -34.79
N THR A 243 -7.08 4.73 -33.95
CA THR A 243 -6.86 4.56 -32.50
C THR A 243 -5.71 3.59 -32.22
N TYR A 244 -5.70 2.45 -32.91
CA TYR A 244 -4.64 1.45 -32.78
C TYR A 244 -3.26 1.97 -33.16
N LYS A 245 -3.16 2.68 -34.29
CA LYS A 245 -1.90 3.32 -34.72
C LYS A 245 -1.40 4.34 -33.71
N ASN A 246 -2.27 5.20 -33.18
CA ASN A 246 -1.89 6.19 -32.18
C ASN A 246 -1.39 5.53 -30.89
N ALA A 247 -2.05 4.46 -30.42
CA ALA A 247 -1.64 3.72 -29.24
C ALA A 247 -0.29 3.01 -29.43
N MET A 248 -0.07 2.41 -30.61
CA MET A 248 1.22 1.82 -31.00
C MET A 248 2.35 2.85 -30.98
N ILE A 249 2.13 4.02 -31.60
CA ILE A 249 3.13 5.11 -31.63
C ILE A 249 3.46 5.55 -30.20
N HIS A 250 2.44 5.77 -29.36
CA HIS A 250 2.63 6.18 -27.97
C HIS A 250 3.49 5.20 -27.17
N MET A 251 3.19 3.89 -27.26
CA MET A 251 3.97 2.86 -26.57
C MET A 251 5.43 2.80 -27.07
N CYS A 252 5.67 2.91 -28.37
CA CYS A 252 7.02 2.94 -28.92
C CYS A 252 7.81 4.18 -28.45
N THR A 253 7.15 5.34 -28.35
CA THR A 253 7.80 6.58 -27.86
C THR A 253 8.07 6.57 -26.35
N GLU A 254 7.21 5.94 -25.54
CA GLU A 254 7.42 5.83 -24.09
C GLU A 254 8.57 4.88 -23.71
N GLN A 255 8.87 3.86 -24.52
CA GLN A 255 10.02 2.97 -24.29
C GLN A 255 11.37 3.54 -24.73
N SER A 256 11.37 4.69 -25.41
CA SER A 256 12.59 5.36 -25.91
C SER A 256 13.12 6.46 -24.98
N GLN A 257 12.49 6.67 -23.82
CA GLN A 257 12.87 7.62 -22.77
C GLN A 257 13.30 6.88 -21.50
#